data_AF-A0A3N1QBL3-F1
#
_entry.id   AF-A0A3N1QBL3-F1
#
_cell.length_a   1.000
_cell.length_b   1.000
_cell.length_c   1.000
_cell.angle_alpha   90.00
_cell.angle_beta   90.00
_cell.angle_gamma   90.00
#
_symmetry.space_group_name_H-M   'P 1'
#
loop_
_entity.id
_entity.type
_entity.pdbx_description
1 polymer ?
#
loop_
_entity_poly.entity_id
_entity_poly.type
_entity_poly.pdbx_seq_one_letter_code
_entity_poly.pdbx_strand_id
1 'polypeptide(L)'
;MPIGAIDTAQVPKEVLTRAYAHSLRTQMQSFAVDSAGQQLYVLQCIPHGVQLAPETAAVSFADRAAKGDLVCTRMSLQGEVLDWMYLRGFGHGTAFGVVPRAGGGVDLWLEGLGRAQGDYTEGQAVATTPYVPWNSATNTAVDCADTTRTSTWAPSGAQQHYVPAVDALHRRIAVGTRAASGDASGYTYTYRLYDLDAATRGDWTPLHTATRTQPYPQGIATSGDHLYLWTGRATDDDAVLTTLDWRTGKPVQTTRIRRLPGDDTYREPEGIAPWTPPGVGAAGTRMCIGFAESHDDAQKGRSDRALTVRYLPGPAEPELAVEVLVPWTDIALAPGVTSDFSSRPPQARLIAIAGNRLLQLSGKIACSFSDATAGGVIGSLPAALTPEFNLHAGCPRNARDGFAVCRVEANDDGTLYAYGATPANTIDWVQLDNFSVAWV
;
A
#
# COMPACT_ATOMS: atom_id res chain seq x y z
N MET A 1 -22.99 15.38 9.98
CA MET A 1 -22.68 14.44 11.09
C MET A 1 -21.20 14.13 11.02
N PRO A 2 -20.48 13.96 12.15
CA PRO A 2 -19.09 13.52 12.11
C PRO A 2 -19.04 12.15 11.44
N ILE A 3 -18.17 12.00 10.44
CA ILE A 3 -17.88 10.68 9.86
C ILE A 3 -16.74 10.09 10.68
N GLY A 4 -16.94 8.86 11.17
CA GLY A 4 -15.88 8.14 11.87
C GLY A 4 -14.64 7.98 10.98
N ALA A 5 -13.51 7.70 11.61
CA ALA A 5 -12.31 7.29 10.87
C ALA A 5 -12.64 6.09 9.98
N ILE A 6 -12.03 6.05 8.80
CA ILE A 6 -12.02 4.82 7.99
C ILE A 6 -11.27 3.78 8.81
N ASP A 7 -11.86 2.60 8.94
CA ASP A 7 -11.23 1.49 9.68
C ASP A 7 -9.98 1.02 8.92
N THR A 8 -8.82 1.26 9.51
CA THR A 8 -7.54 0.87 8.92
C THR A 8 -6.97 -0.40 9.53
N ALA A 9 -7.73 -1.14 10.36
CA ALA A 9 -7.26 -2.39 10.98
C ALA A 9 -7.51 -3.62 10.10
N GLN A 10 -8.36 -3.50 9.09
CA GLN A 10 -8.77 -4.63 8.26
C GLN A 10 -7.69 -5.04 7.26
N VAL A 11 -7.78 -6.29 6.78
CA VAL A 11 -6.89 -6.78 5.72
C VAL A 11 -7.22 -6.01 4.43
N PRO A 12 -6.22 -5.38 3.77
CA PRO A 12 -6.46 -4.68 2.52
C PRO A 12 -6.87 -5.65 1.40
N LYS A 13 -7.89 -5.27 0.64
CA LYS A 13 -8.38 -5.98 -0.55
C LYS A 13 -7.84 -5.36 -1.83
N GLU A 14 -7.75 -6.15 -2.89
CA GLU A 14 -7.15 -5.69 -4.14
C GLU A 14 -8.10 -4.79 -4.94
N VAL A 15 -7.56 -3.68 -5.46
CA VAL A 15 -8.16 -2.90 -6.55
C VAL A 15 -7.43 -3.25 -7.85
N LEU A 16 -6.09 -3.09 -7.83
CA LEU A 16 -5.19 -3.39 -8.94
C LEU A 16 -4.01 -4.20 -8.42
N THR A 17 -3.60 -5.20 -9.18
CA THR A 17 -2.47 -6.07 -8.84
C THR A 17 -1.50 -6.09 -10.01
N ARG A 18 -0.26 -5.67 -9.77
CA ARG A 18 0.81 -5.61 -10.79
C ARG A 18 0.39 -4.92 -12.10
N ALA A 19 -0.35 -3.82 -11.97
CA ALA A 19 -0.76 -3.00 -13.11
C ALA A 19 0.38 -2.09 -13.55
N TYR A 20 0.28 -1.54 -14.75
CA TYR A 20 1.25 -0.60 -15.29
C TYR A 20 0.57 0.71 -15.68
N ALA A 21 1.11 1.82 -15.17
CA ALA A 21 0.82 3.15 -15.68
C ALA A 21 1.59 3.41 -16.98
N HIS A 22 1.47 4.61 -17.56
CA HIS A 22 2.09 4.96 -18.84
C HIS A 22 3.61 4.73 -18.85
N SER A 23 4.30 5.07 -17.75
CA SER A 23 5.73 4.83 -17.65
C SER A 23 6.03 3.48 -17.01
N LEU A 24 6.51 2.52 -17.81
CA LEU A 24 6.93 1.21 -17.31
C LEU A 24 8.23 1.25 -16.48
N ARG A 25 8.97 2.37 -16.52
CA ARG A 25 10.36 2.47 -16.07
C ARG A 25 10.57 3.30 -14.83
N THR A 26 9.55 4.03 -14.39
CA THR A 26 9.64 4.93 -13.24
C THR A 26 8.67 4.48 -12.18
N GLN A 27 9.05 4.67 -10.93
CA GLN A 27 8.20 4.31 -9.81
C GLN A 27 6.95 5.21 -9.76
N MET A 28 5.81 4.65 -9.31
CA MET A 28 4.70 5.48 -8.84
C MET A 28 5.19 6.33 -7.67
N GLN A 29 4.76 7.59 -7.60
CA GLN A 29 5.04 8.48 -6.47
C GLN A 29 3.79 8.72 -5.63
N SER A 30 2.63 8.76 -6.30
CA SER A 30 1.33 8.78 -5.65
C SER A 30 0.22 8.45 -6.63
N PHE A 31 -0.99 8.26 -6.10
CA PHE A 31 -2.21 8.18 -6.88
C PHE A 31 -3.35 8.93 -6.18
N ALA A 32 -4.39 9.25 -6.95
CA ALA A 32 -5.65 9.81 -6.45
C ALA A 32 -6.82 9.14 -7.19
N VAL A 33 -7.98 9.06 -6.52
CA VAL A 33 -9.18 8.43 -7.08
C VAL A 33 -10.26 9.48 -7.31
N ASP A 34 -10.68 9.63 -8.56
CA ASP A 34 -11.95 10.30 -8.86
C ASP A 34 -13.09 9.33 -8.53
N SER A 35 -13.67 9.49 -7.33
CA SER A 35 -14.79 8.65 -6.89
C SER A 35 -16.09 8.92 -7.66
N ALA A 36 -16.23 10.05 -8.35
CA ALA A 36 -17.40 10.29 -9.21
C ALA A 36 -17.24 9.59 -10.56
N GLY A 37 -16.06 9.73 -11.18
CA GLY A 37 -15.72 9.10 -12.45
C GLY A 37 -15.31 7.63 -12.36
N GLN A 38 -15.03 7.12 -11.15
CA GLN A 38 -14.43 5.80 -10.89
C GLN A 38 -13.15 5.59 -11.71
N GLN A 39 -12.28 6.59 -11.66
CA GLN A 39 -10.99 6.62 -12.37
C GLN A 39 -9.84 6.81 -11.40
N LEU A 40 -8.73 6.15 -11.68
CA LEU A 40 -7.48 6.29 -10.96
C LEU A 40 -6.57 7.26 -11.72
N TYR A 41 -5.90 8.15 -11.01
CA TYR A 41 -4.87 9.01 -11.55
C TYR A 41 -3.57 8.68 -10.83
N VAL A 42 -2.49 8.44 -11.58
CA VAL A 42 -1.19 7.98 -11.05
C VAL A 42 -0.11 8.96 -11.46
N LEU A 43 0.67 9.45 -10.50
CA LEU A 43 1.84 10.28 -10.75
C LEU A 43 3.11 9.43 -10.76
N GLN A 44 3.95 9.66 -11.77
CA GLN A 44 5.30 9.13 -11.88
C GLN A 44 6.23 10.26 -12.35
N CYS A 45 7.52 10.18 -12.05
CA CYS A 45 8.51 11.03 -12.73
C CYS A 45 8.50 10.73 -14.24
N ILE A 46 8.70 11.76 -15.08
CA ILE A 46 8.84 11.52 -16.53
C ILE A 46 10.08 10.64 -16.78
N PRO A 47 9.98 9.54 -17.54
CA PRO A 47 11.11 8.67 -17.82
C PRO A 47 12.14 9.36 -18.73
N HIS A 48 13.38 8.85 -18.70
CA HIS A 48 14.41 9.27 -19.67
C HIS A 48 13.92 9.08 -21.11
N GLY A 49 14.42 9.93 -22.03
CA GLY A 49 14.15 9.79 -23.46
C GLY A 49 12.87 10.48 -23.95
N VAL A 50 12.04 11.02 -23.06
CA VAL A 50 10.89 11.87 -23.45
C VAL A 50 11.37 13.28 -23.74
N GLN A 51 11.03 13.78 -24.93
CA GLN A 51 11.28 15.17 -25.37
C GLN A 51 9.94 15.90 -25.51
N LEU A 52 9.79 17.02 -24.80
CA LEU A 52 8.58 17.83 -24.74
C LEU A 52 8.88 19.20 -25.34
N ALA A 53 7.95 19.76 -26.12
CA ALA A 53 8.14 21.11 -26.65
C ALA A 53 8.31 22.14 -25.50
N PRO A 54 9.23 23.12 -25.60
CA PRO A 54 10.10 23.43 -26.74
C PRO A 54 11.52 22.86 -26.64
N GLU A 55 11.74 21.77 -25.91
CA GLU A 55 13.08 21.19 -25.70
C GLU A 55 13.73 20.80 -27.04
N THR A 56 15.03 21.09 -27.18
CA THR A 56 15.81 20.77 -28.37
C THR A 56 16.33 19.34 -28.40
N ALA A 57 16.32 18.64 -27.25
CA ALA A 57 16.70 17.24 -27.11
C ALA A 57 15.95 16.62 -25.91
N ALA A 58 15.90 15.28 -25.86
CA ALA A 58 15.37 14.57 -24.70
C ALA A 58 16.16 14.91 -23.43
N VAL A 59 15.43 15.12 -22.34
CA VAL A 59 15.99 15.46 -21.03
C VAL A 59 16.32 14.18 -20.25
N SER A 60 17.39 14.20 -19.46
CA SER A 60 17.79 13.05 -18.64
C SER A 60 16.77 12.80 -17.52
N PHE A 61 16.69 11.57 -17.00
CA PHE A 61 15.82 11.27 -15.86
C PHE A 61 16.19 12.11 -14.62
N ALA A 62 17.48 12.26 -14.32
CA ALA A 62 17.94 13.05 -13.18
C ALA A 62 17.50 14.52 -13.28
N ASP A 63 17.56 15.11 -14.48
CA ASP A 63 17.09 16.47 -14.71
C ASP A 63 15.57 16.58 -14.63
N ARG A 64 14.81 15.57 -15.10
CA ARG A 64 13.35 15.52 -14.92
C ARG A 64 12.99 15.47 -13.44
N ALA A 65 13.62 14.57 -12.70
CA ALA A 65 13.43 14.40 -11.27
C ALA A 65 13.76 15.69 -10.51
N ALA A 66 14.90 16.33 -10.79
CA ALA A 66 15.35 17.57 -10.15
C ALA A 66 14.51 18.83 -10.53
N LYS A 67 13.78 18.78 -11.64
CA LYS A 67 12.81 19.83 -12.01
C LYS A 67 11.42 19.58 -11.45
N GLY A 68 11.13 18.36 -11.01
CA GLY A 68 9.76 17.96 -10.67
C GLY A 68 8.88 17.82 -11.90
N ASP A 69 9.43 17.24 -12.96
CA ASP A 69 8.67 16.91 -14.16
C ASP A 69 8.00 15.54 -13.99
N LEU A 70 6.67 15.54 -14.05
CA LEU A 70 5.83 14.39 -13.76
C LEU A 70 5.00 13.97 -14.99
N VAL A 71 4.56 12.71 -14.99
CA VAL A 71 3.49 12.22 -15.86
C VAL A 71 2.33 11.77 -14.99
N CYS A 72 1.13 12.24 -15.32
CA CYS A 72 -0.12 11.81 -14.71
C CYS A 72 -0.85 10.86 -15.66
N THR A 73 -0.89 9.58 -15.32
CA THR A 73 -1.63 8.56 -16.07
C THR A 73 -3.04 8.47 -15.53
N ARG A 74 -4.05 8.53 -16.40
CA ARG A 74 -5.43 8.25 -16.04
C ARG A 74 -5.77 6.81 -16.42
N MET A 75 -6.32 6.07 -15.46
CA MET A 75 -6.59 4.65 -15.59
C MET A 75 -8.01 4.32 -15.12
N SER A 76 -8.57 3.23 -15.64
CA SER A 76 -9.75 2.61 -15.03
C SER A 76 -9.37 1.92 -13.71
N LEU A 77 -10.36 1.65 -12.85
CA LEU A 77 -10.15 0.82 -11.65
C LEU A 77 -9.87 -0.66 -11.98
N GLN A 78 -9.89 -1.04 -13.26
CA GLN A 78 -9.50 -2.37 -13.75
C GLN A 78 -8.06 -2.38 -14.30
N GLY A 79 -7.37 -1.24 -14.30
CA GLY A 79 -5.96 -1.14 -14.66
C GLY A 79 -5.71 -0.77 -16.13
N GLU A 80 -6.76 -0.43 -16.89
CA GLU A 80 -6.60 0.04 -18.26
C GLU A 80 -6.12 1.48 -18.28
N VAL A 81 -5.02 1.76 -19.00
CA VAL A 81 -4.56 3.13 -19.25
C VAL A 81 -5.49 3.78 -20.26
N LEU A 82 -6.16 4.86 -19.86
CA LEU A 82 -7.10 5.61 -20.70
C LEU A 82 -6.37 6.69 -21.50
N ASP A 83 -5.53 7.47 -20.82
CA ASP A 83 -4.62 8.48 -21.38
C ASP A 83 -3.62 8.94 -20.32
N TRP A 84 -2.76 9.91 -20.66
CA TRP A 84 -1.80 10.51 -19.74
C TRP A 84 -1.62 11.99 -20.05
N MET A 85 -0.98 12.71 -19.13
CA MET A 85 -0.66 14.14 -19.22
C MET A 85 0.76 14.36 -18.71
N TYR A 86 1.59 15.13 -19.43
CA TYR A 86 2.90 15.55 -18.93
C TYR A 86 2.81 16.89 -18.21
N LEU A 87 3.52 16.98 -17.09
CA LEU A 87 3.56 18.09 -16.16
C LEU A 87 5.01 18.53 -15.98
N ARG A 88 5.31 19.83 -16.08
CA ARG A 88 6.65 20.37 -15.80
C ARG A 88 6.66 21.30 -14.60
N GLY A 89 7.62 21.10 -13.69
CA GLY A 89 7.80 21.97 -12.53
C GLY A 89 6.81 21.76 -11.38
N PHE A 90 6.18 20.59 -11.25
CA PHE A 90 5.13 20.27 -10.26
C PHE A 90 5.65 19.45 -9.06
N GLY A 91 6.93 19.61 -8.68
CA GLY A 91 7.47 19.00 -7.45
C GLY A 91 7.70 17.49 -7.54
N HIS A 92 7.71 16.81 -6.39
CA HIS A 92 7.97 15.36 -6.32
C HIS A 92 6.75 14.53 -6.72
N GLY A 93 5.55 15.02 -6.36
CA GLY A 93 4.31 14.28 -6.48
C GLY A 93 4.09 13.30 -5.32
N THR A 94 4.53 13.65 -4.09
CA THR A 94 4.37 12.80 -2.89
C THR A 94 2.90 12.57 -2.54
N ALA A 95 2.03 13.56 -2.79
CA ALA A 95 0.58 13.39 -2.73
C ALA A 95 -0.09 14.40 -3.67
N PHE A 96 -1.32 14.08 -4.07
CA PHE A 96 -2.16 15.01 -4.80
C PHE A 96 -3.64 14.65 -4.64
N GLY A 97 -4.49 15.50 -5.20
CA GLY A 97 -5.93 15.34 -5.24
C GLY A 97 -6.50 15.52 -6.63
N VAL A 98 -7.63 14.87 -6.88
CA VAL A 98 -8.43 15.02 -8.09
C VAL A 98 -9.79 15.58 -7.71
N VAL A 99 -10.19 16.67 -8.35
CA VAL A 99 -11.45 17.36 -8.08
C VAL A 99 -12.29 17.39 -9.36
N PRO A 100 -13.43 16.69 -9.41
CA PRO A 100 -14.35 16.77 -10.54
C PRO A 100 -14.85 18.20 -10.77
N ARG A 101 -14.90 18.63 -12.03
CA ARG A 101 -15.44 19.94 -12.42
C ARG A 101 -16.91 19.84 -12.79
N ALA A 102 -17.66 20.89 -12.47
CA ALA A 102 -18.98 21.09 -13.05
C ALA A 102 -18.87 21.23 -14.56
N GLY A 103 -19.51 20.34 -15.33
CA GLY A 103 -19.44 20.31 -16.80
C GLY A 103 -18.38 19.35 -17.37
N GLY A 104 -17.61 18.66 -16.54
CA GLY A 104 -16.75 17.54 -16.96
C GLY A 104 -15.25 17.77 -16.86
N GLY A 105 -14.51 16.66 -16.83
CA GLY A 105 -13.08 16.64 -16.52
C GLY A 105 -12.79 16.93 -15.05
N VAL A 106 -11.51 17.05 -14.72
CA VAL A 106 -11.05 17.19 -13.34
C VAL A 106 -9.95 18.25 -13.25
N ASP A 107 -9.83 18.87 -12.07
CA ASP A 107 -8.66 19.64 -11.68
C ASP A 107 -7.77 18.79 -10.78
N LEU A 108 -6.47 18.88 -11.02
CA LEU A 108 -5.44 18.31 -10.14
C LEU A 108 -5.07 19.35 -9.09
N TRP A 109 -4.84 18.89 -7.86
CA TRP A 109 -4.30 19.67 -6.75
C TRP A 109 -3.05 18.98 -6.24
N LEU A 110 -1.89 19.52 -6.55
CA LEU A 110 -0.60 18.87 -6.38
C LEU A 110 0.47 19.89 -5.98
N GLU A 111 1.69 19.42 -5.79
CA GLU A 111 2.84 20.29 -5.54
C GLU A 111 3.08 21.23 -6.72
N GLY A 112 3.59 22.43 -6.45
CA GLY A 112 3.90 23.43 -7.46
C GLY A 112 5.28 24.05 -7.25
N LEU A 113 5.81 24.64 -8.31
CA LEU A 113 7.09 25.36 -8.30
C LEU A 113 8.23 24.48 -7.76
N GLY A 114 8.45 23.33 -8.42
CA GLY A 114 9.48 22.36 -8.04
C GLY A 114 10.85 23.00 -7.82
N ARG A 115 11.48 22.68 -6.69
CA ARG A 115 12.84 23.09 -6.35
C ARG A 115 13.70 21.86 -6.04
N ALA A 116 14.80 21.71 -6.76
CA ALA A 116 15.78 20.64 -6.54
C ALA A 116 16.34 20.66 -5.11
N GLN A 117 16.47 19.47 -4.52
CA GLN A 117 17.06 19.20 -3.21
C GLN A 117 17.95 17.96 -3.31
N GLY A 118 19.17 18.14 -3.82
CA GLY A 118 20.04 17.00 -4.09
C GLY A 118 19.51 16.15 -5.25
N ASP A 119 19.13 14.91 -4.97
CA ASP A 119 18.64 13.91 -5.93
C ASP A 119 17.12 13.84 -6.04
N TYR A 120 16.37 14.63 -5.27
CA TYR A 120 14.92 14.77 -5.37
C TYR A 120 14.49 16.23 -5.52
N THR A 121 13.17 16.47 -5.66
CA THR A 121 12.57 17.81 -5.76
C THR A 121 11.52 17.99 -4.69
N GLU A 122 11.31 19.22 -4.24
CA GLU A 122 10.21 19.58 -3.34
C GLU A 122 9.32 20.64 -3.97
N GLY A 123 8.00 20.53 -3.79
CA GLY A 123 7.05 21.61 -4.05
C GLY A 123 7.29 22.84 -3.16
N GLN A 124 7.37 24.03 -3.76
CA GLN A 124 7.43 25.32 -3.06
C GLN A 124 6.07 26.03 -2.98
N ALA A 125 5.03 25.43 -3.56
CA ALA A 125 3.65 25.91 -3.50
C ALA A 125 2.66 24.73 -3.60
N VAL A 126 1.40 25.01 -3.30
CA VAL A 126 0.27 24.19 -3.76
C VAL A 126 -0.14 24.69 -5.14
N ALA A 127 -0.22 23.81 -6.13
CA ALA A 127 -0.70 24.12 -7.47
C ALA A 127 -2.08 23.50 -7.73
N THR A 128 -2.88 24.18 -8.53
CA THR A 128 -4.05 23.59 -9.19
C THR A 128 -4.03 23.85 -10.69
N THR A 129 -4.34 22.80 -11.46
CA THR A 129 -4.32 22.84 -12.92
C THR A 129 -5.34 21.82 -13.48
N PRO A 130 -6.02 22.12 -14.59
CA PRO A 130 -6.93 21.14 -15.20
C PRO A 130 -6.15 19.95 -15.76
N TYR A 131 -6.72 18.75 -15.63
CA TYR A 131 -6.23 17.58 -16.35
C TYR A 131 -6.50 17.75 -17.85
N VAL A 132 -5.43 17.72 -18.65
CA VAL A 132 -5.50 17.83 -20.11
C VAL A 132 -4.78 16.62 -20.71
N PRO A 133 -5.51 15.68 -21.37
CA PRO A 133 -4.89 14.56 -22.04
C PRO A 133 -3.81 15.00 -23.03
N TRP A 134 -2.75 14.22 -23.09
CA TRP A 134 -1.61 14.46 -23.95
C TRP A 134 -2.02 14.51 -25.42
N ASN A 135 -1.51 15.53 -26.11
CA ASN A 135 -1.68 15.68 -27.55
C ASN A 135 -0.31 15.60 -28.23
N SER A 136 -0.07 14.50 -28.94
CA SER A 136 1.18 14.27 -29.67
C SER A 136 1.43 15.28 -30.80
N ALA A 137 0.39 15.93 -31.33
CA ALA A 137 0.55 16.92 -32.39
C ALA A 137 1.15 18.24 -31.89
N THR A 138 0.84 18.64 -30.65
CA THR A 138 1.42 19.84 -30.03
C THR A 138 2.65 19.53 -29.20
N ASN A 139 2.82 18.27 -28.77
CA ASN A 139 3.92 17.80 -27.94
C ASN A 139 4.15 18.68 -26.68
N THR A 140 3.09 19.29 -26.15
CA THR A 140 3.18 20.31 -25.09
C THR A 140 2.73 19.77 -23.75
N ALA A 141 3.62 19.83 -22.76
CA ALA A 141 3.28 19.57 -21.36
C ALA A 141 2.53 20.78 -20.76
N VAL A 142 1.84 20.57 -19.64
CA VAL A 142 1.40 21.70 -18.83
C VAL A 142 2.54 22.14 -17.94
N ASP A 143 2.85 23.42 -17.99
CA ASP A 143 3.87 24.05 -17.16
C ASP A 143 3.25 24.59 -15.88
N CYS A 144 3.89 24.35 -14.74
CA CYS A 144 3.49 24.95 -13.48
C CYS A 144 3.59 26.48 -13.52
N ALA A 145 4.54 27.00 -14.30
CA ALA A 145 4.73 28.44 -14.51
C ALA A 145 3.71 29.07 -15.47
N ASP A 146 2.91 28.28 -16.21
CA ASP A 146 1.86 28.82 -17.08
C ASP A 146 0.64 29.25 -16.26
N THR A 147 0.64 30.52 -15.86
CA THR A 147 -0.43 31.15 -15.07
C THR A 147 -1.78 31.22 -15.79
N THR A 148 -1.85 30.92 -17.10
CA THR A 148 -3.13 30.85 -17.83
C THR A 148 -3.89 29.55 -17.57
N ARG A 149 -3.18 28.52 -17.09
CA ARG A 149 -3.72 27.18 -16.80
C ARG A 149 -3.54 26.76 -15.35
N THR A 150 -2.45 27.18 -14.74
CA THR A 150 -2.05 26.76 -13.40
C THR A 150 -2.10 27.93 -12.43
N SER A 151 -2.78 27.74 -11.30
CA SER A 151 -2.70 28.68 -10.17
C SER A 151 -1.82 28.08 -9.09
N THR A 152 -0.95 28.90 -8.48
CA THR A 152 -0.06 28.48 -7.40
C THR A 152 -0.31 29.30 -6.14
N TRP A 153 -0.19 28.65 -4.99
CA TRP A 153 -0.56 29.20 -3.70
C TRP A 153 0.50 28.86 -2.64
N ALA A 154 0.84 29.85 -1.82
CA ALA A 154 1.64 29.67 -0.61
C ALA A 154 0.79 30.03 0.61
N PRO A 155 0.06 29.07 1.20
CA PRO A 155 -0.73 29.27 2.41
C PRO A 155 0.04 30.05 3.49
N SER A 156 -0.54 31.14 4.01
CA SER A 156 0.12 32.01 4.98
C SER A 156 0.52 31.24 6.26
N GLY A 157 1.74 31.47 6.74
CA GLY A 157 2.29 30.78 7.92
C GLY A 157 2.66 29.31 7.69
N ALA A 158 2.49 28.78 6.47
CA ALA A 158 3.02 27.49 6.08
C ALA A 158 4.54 27.58 5.87
N GLN A 159 5.22 26.47 6.15
CA GLN A 159 6.67 26.37 5.96
C GLN A 159 6.98 26.01 4.49
N GLN A 160 8.21 25.58 4.19
CA GLN A 160 8.56 25.04 2.87
C GLN A 160 8.05 23.60 2.68
N HIS A 161 8.26 23.04 1.49
CA HIS A 161 7.87 21.68 1.10
C HIS A 161 6.37 21.39 1.25
N TYR A 162 5.59 21.81 0.27
CA TYR A 162 4.13 21.68 0.26
C TYR A 162 3.71 20.33 -0.28
N VAL A 163 3.02 19.53 0.54
CA VAL A 163 2.46 18.23 0.15
C VAL A 163 0.94 18.31 0.30
N PRO A 164 0.18 18.54 -0.78
CA PRO A 164 -1.27 18.66 -0.71
C PRO A 164 -2.00 17.32 -0.88
N ALA A 165 -3.13 17.15 -0.22
CA ALA A 165 -4.07 16.06 -0.46
C ALA A 165 -5.51 16.55 -0.32
N VAL A 166 -6.38 16.08 -1.21
CA VAL A 166 -7.76 16.57 -1.30
C VAL A 166 -8.76 15.51 -0.86
N ASP A 167 -9.76 15.96 -0.11
CA ASP A 167 -11.03 15.29 0.10
C ASP A 167 -12.09 16.00 -0.73
N ALA A 168 -12.32 15.49 -1.93
CA ALA A 168 -13.27 16.09 -2.87
C ALA A 168 -14.72 16.01 -2.35
N LEU A 169 -15.04 14.98 -1.55
CA LEU A 169 -16.38 14.73 -1.04
C LEU A 169 -16.78 15.74 0.03
N HIS A 170 -15.86 16.10 0.93
CA HIS A 170 -16.10 17.09 1.99
C HIS A 170 -15.60 18.49 1.64
N ARG A 171 -15.10 18.70 0.41
CA ARG A 171 -14.51 19.97 -0.05
C ARG A 171 -13.42 20.45 0.92
N ARG A 172 -12.44 19.59 1.20
CA ARG A 172 -11.29 19.90 2.06
C ARG A 172 -9.97 19.65 1.35
N ILE A 173 -8.95 20.41 1.73
CA ILE A 173 -7.56 20.16 1.33
C ILE A 173 -6.66 20.19 2.56
N ALA A 174 -5.88 19.13 2.72
CA ALA A 174 -4.80 19.06 3.70
C ALA A 174 -3.50 19.47 3.01
N VAL A 175 -2.65 20.21 3.72
CA VAL A 175 -1.31 20.56 3.24
C VAL A 175 -0.30 20.27 4.36
N GLY A 176 0.59 19.32 4.10
CA GLY A 176 1.80 19.11 4.91
C GLY A 176 2.88 20.10 4.52
N THR A 177 3.54 20.72 5.50
CA THR A 177 4.73 21.56 5.30
C THR A 177 5.78 21.28 6.35
N ARG A 178 7.05 21.56 6.04
CA ARG A 178 8.18 21.43 6.98
C ARG A 178 9.21 22.52 6.76
N ALA A 179 9.91 22.93 7.82
CA ALA A 179 10.91 23.99 7.75
C ALA A 179 12.29 23.49 7.31
N ALA A 180 12.59 22.19 7.46
CA ALA A 180 13.91 21.65 7.18
C ALA A 180 13.85 20.19 6.72
N SER A 181 14.95 19.77 6.09
CA SER A 181 15.28 18.35 5.89
C SER A 181 15.19 17.60 7.23
N GLY A 182 14.65 16.38 7.22
CA GLY A 182 14.63 15.54 8.41
C GLY A 182 16.05 15.07 8.74
N ASP A 183 16.26 14.63 9.96
CA ASP A 183 17.49 13.94 10.35
C ASP A 183 17.22 12.45 10.61
N ALA A 184 18.14 11.74 11.24
CA ALA A 184 17.96 10.32 11.57
C ALA A 184 16.74 10.05 12.49
N SER A 185 16.23 11.07 13.20
CA SER A 185 15.01 10.99 14.03
C SER A 185 13.71 11.17 13.24
N GLY A 186 13.81 11.55 11.96
CA GLY A 186 12.70 11.71 11.04
C GLY A 186 12.41 13.16 10.66
N TYR A 187 11.20 13.38 10.18
CA TYR A 187 10.72 14.60 9.55
C TYR A 187 9.61 15.21 10.42
N THR A 188 9.78 16.47 10.80
CA THR A 188 8.72 17.20 11.53
C THR A 188 7.87 17.98 10.54
N TYR A 189 6.65 17.50 10.32
CA TYR A 189 5.67 18.14 9.47
C TYR A 189 4.62 18.88 10.30
N THR A 190 4.21 20.05 9.81
CA THR A 190 2.97 20.73 10.21
C THR A 190 1.94 20.54 9.11
N TYR A 191 0.88 19.82 9.42
CA TYR A 191 -0.27 19.57 8.57
C TYR A 191 -1.36 20.56 8.90
N ARG A 192 -1.96 21.16 7.87
CA ARG A 192 -3.08 22.10 8.01
C ARG A 192 -4.22 21.67 7.10
N LEU A 193 -5.44 21.69 7.65
CA LEU A 193 -6.66 21.43 6.89
C LEU A 193 -7.30 22.76 6.52
N TYR A 194 -7.73 22.90 5.27
CA TYR A 194 -8.41 24.08 4.76
C TYR A 194 -9.73 23.70 4.09
N ASP A 195 -10.63 24.69 3.97
CA ASP A 195 -11.77 24.60 3.08
C ASP A 195 -11.29 24.73 1.63
N LEU A 196 -11.62 23.74 0.79
CA LEU A 196 -11.12 23.69 -0.59
C LEU A 196 -11.71 24.81 -1.44
N ASP A 197 -12.98 25.17 -1.24
CA ASP A 197 -13.63 26.24 -2.00
C ASP A 197 -13.02 27.59 -1.62
N ALA A 198 -12.76 27.85 -0.34
CA ALA A 198 -12.03 29.04 0.10
C ALA A 198 -10.61 29.10 -0.48
N ALA A 199 -9.88 27.99 -0.45
CA ALA A 199 -8.53 27.88 -1.00
C ALA A 199 -8.48 28.21 -2.50
N THR A 200 -9.48 27.79 -3.29
CA THR A 200 -9.58 28.14 -4.73
C THR A 200 -9.67 29.65 -4.99
N ARG A 201 -10.09 30.44 -3.99
CA ARG A 201 -10.18 31.91 -4.05
C ARG A 201 -9.00 32.59 -3.35
N GLY A 202 -7.99 31.83 -2.94
CA GLY A 202 -6.81 32.33 -2.24
C GLY A 202 -6.99 32.55 -0.73
N ASP A 203 -8.11 32.12 -0.14
CA ASP A 203 -8.29 32.13 1.32
C ASP A 203 -7.78 30.81 1.93
N TRP A 204 -6.64 30.91 2.60
CA TRP A 204 -5.94 29.80 3.23
C TRP A 204 -5.98 29.91 4.76
N THR A 205 -7.16 30.17 5.32
CA THR A 205 -7.37 30.14 6.77
C THR A 205 -7.49 28.68 7.25
N PRO A 206 -6.58 28.19 8.12
CA PRO A 206 -6.60 26.79 8.55
C PRO A 206 -7.81 26.51 9.45
N LEU A 207 -8.54 25.45 9.13
CA LEU A 207 -9.61 24.88 9.96
C LEU A 207 -9.02 24.12 11.15
N HIS A 208 -7.96 23.35 10.88
CA HIS A 208 -7.25 22.55 11.87
C HIS A 208 -5.75 22.53 11.58
N THR A 209 -4.94 22.27 12.61
CA THR A 209 -3.48 22.15 12.50
C THR A 209 -3.01 21.02 13.39
N ALA A 210 -2.11 20.17 12.86
CA ALA A 210 -1.44 19.10 13.59
C ALA A 210 0.04 19.11 13.27
N THR A 211 0.90 18.89 14.27
CA THR A 211 2.35 18.79 14.09
C THR A 211 2.82 17.42 14.56
N ARG A 212 3.67 16.76 13.77
CA ARG A 212 4.17 15.42 14.08
C ARG A 212 5.56 15.20 13.50
N THR A 213 6.39 14.53 14.29
CA THR A 213 7.67 13.96 13.84
C THR A 213 7.46 12.50 13.47
N GLN A 214 7.87 12.11 12.26
CA GLN A 214 7.67 10.77 11.72
C GLN A 214 8.65 10.47 10.56
N PRO A 215 8.77 9.22 10.09
CA PRO A 215 9.47 8.93 8.83
C PRO A 215 8.94 9.77 7.65
N TYR A 216 9.70 9.82 6.57
CA TYR A 216 9.26 10.52 5.36
C TYR A 216 7.90 9.97 4.91
N PRO A 217 6.89 10.83 4.68
CA PRO A 217 5.59 10.38 4.21
C PRO A 217 5.71 9.94 2.75
N GLN A 218 5.37 8.68 2.49
CA GLN A 218 5.17 8.15 1.15
C GLN A 218 3.77 8.44 0.60
N GLY A 219 2.98 9.19 1.37
CA GLY A 219 1.66 9.66 0.98
C GLY A 219 0.93 10.27 2.16
N ILE A 220 0.04 11.21 1.87
CA ILE A 220 -0.93 11.71 2.83
C ILE A 220 -2.31 11.72 2.19
N ALA A 221 -3.35 11.48 2.98
CA ALA A 221 -4.74 11.62 2.57
C ALA A 221 -5.54 12.27 3.68
N THR A 222 -6.61 12.98 3.34
CA THR A 222 -7.58 13.49 4.30
C THR A 222 -8.96 12.96 3.92
N SER A 223 -9.78 12.64 4.92
CA SER A 223 -11.18 12.27 4.71
C SER A 223 -12.00 12.63 5.94
N GLY A 224 -12.95 13.56 5.79
CA GLY A 224 -13.74 14.09 6.89
C GLY A 224 -12.87 14.72 7.98
N ASP A 225 -13.06 14.26 9.22
CA ASP A 225 -12.37 14.78 10.41
C ASP A 225 -10.98 14.14 10.66
N HIS A 226 -10.44 13.38 9.69
CA HIS A 226 -9.20 12.62 9.88
C HIS A 226 -8.14 12.86 8.80
N LEU A 227 -6.86 12.80 9.22
CA LEU A 227 -5.67 12.77 8.38
C LEU A 227 -5.06 11.38 8.42
N TYR A 228 -4.61 10.90 7.27
CA TYR A 228 -4.01 9.58 7.08
C TYR A 228 -2.59 9.77 6.55
N LEU A 229 -1.63 9.14 7.22
CA LEU A 229 -0.20 9.28 6.94
C LEU A 229 0.36 7.92 6.59
N TRP A 230 0.90 7.82 5.38
CA TRP A 230 1.46 6.61 4.80
C TRP A 230 2.98 6.68 4.81
N THR A 231 3.65 5.70 5.42
CA THR A 231 5.11 5.68 5.58
C THR A 231 5.64 4.27 5.41
N GLY A 232 6.90 4.14 5.01
CA GLY A 232 7.63 2.87 4.96
C GLY A 232 8.73 2.91 3.90
N ARG A 233 9.41 1.79 3.69
CA ARG A 233 10.55 1.62 2.80
C ARG A 233 10.37 0.36 1.96
N ALA A 234 11.03 0.34 0.79
CA ALA A 234 10.91 -0.74 -0.18
C ALA A 234 11.27 -2.15 0.33
N THR A 235 12.17 -2.26 1.31
CA THR A 235 12.81 -3.54 1.69
C THR A 235 12.37 -4.08 3.05
N ASP A 236 11.75 -3.25 3.89
CA ASP A 236 11.73 -3.50 5.35
C ASP A 236 10.39 -4.10 5.84
N ASP A 237 9.44 -4.39 4.94
CA ASP A 237 8.02 -4.70 5.26
C ASP A 237 7.44 -3.85 6.40
N ASP A 238 7.80 -2.57 6.39
CA ASP A 238 7.57 -1.62 7.47
C ASP A 238 6.51 -0.57 7.09
N ALA A 239 5.66 -0.89 6.10
CA ALA A 239 4.61 0.01 5.68
C ALA A 239 3.62 0.25 6.84
N VAL A 240 3.49 1.50 7.26
CA VAL A 240 2.66 1.93 8.38
C VAL A 240 1.68 3.00 7.93
N LEU A 241 0.40 2.78 8.25
CA LEU A 241 -0.65 3.76 8.14
C LEU A 241 -0.98 4.32 9.51
N THR A 242 -0.83 5.64 9.69
CA THR A 242 -1.24 6.34 10.90
C THR A 242 -2.42 7.26 10.61
N THR A 243 -3.48 7.12 11.40
CA THR A 243 -4.67 7.98 11.37
C THR A 243 -4.61 8.99 12.51
N LEU A 244 -4.70 10.28 12.20
CA LEU A 244 -4.83 11.37 13.17
C LEU A 244 -6.25 11.94 13.13
N ASP A 245 -6.75 12.35 14.28
CA ASP A 245 -7.95 13.19 14.40
C ASP A 245 -7.54 14.66 14.21
N TRP A 246 -8.16 15.37 13.26
CA TRP A 246 -7.82 16.76 12.96
C TRP A 246 -8.09 17.73 14.12
N ARG A 247 -9.11 17.46 14.93
CA ARG A 247 -9.56 18.32 16.03
C ARG A 247 -8.57 18.28 17.18
N THR A 248 -7.94 17.13 17.41
CA THR A 248 -6.98 16.92 18.50
C THR A 248 -5.52 16.93 18.04
N GLY A 249 -5.27 16.67 16.75
CA GLY A 249 -3.94 16.42 16.18
C GLY A 249 -3.28 15.12 16.66
N LYS A 250 -4.01 14.27 17.41
CA LYS A 250 -3.44 13.07 18.03
C LYS A 250 -3.70 11.81 17.19
N PRO A 251 -2.83 10.80 17.28
CA PRO A 251 -3.07 9.51 16.64
C PRO A 251 -4.28 8.82 17.26
N VAL A 252 -5.19 8.38 16.41
CA VAL A 252 -6.34 7.54 16.79
C VAL A 252 -5.98 6.07 16.58
N GLN A 253 -5.23 5.79 15.50
CA GLN A 253 -4.85 4.43 15.13
C GLN A 253 -3.54 4.43 14.36
N THR A 254 -2.76 3.37 14.54
CA THR A 254 -1.59 3.06 13.72
C THR A 254 -1.66 1.57 13.36
N THR A 255 -1.68 1.28 12.06
CA THR A 255 -1.72 -0.10 11.55
C THR A 255 -0.46 -0.37 10.72
N ARG A 256 0.20 -1.51 10.97
CA ARG A 256 1.24 -2.05 10.09
C ARG A 256 0.57 -2.83 8.96
N ILE A 257 0.94 -2.53 7.73
CA ILE A 257 0.46 -3.24 6.54
C ILE A 257 1.56 -4.19 6.07
N ARG A 258 1.43 -5.45 6.47
CA ARG A 258 2.37 -6.51 6.07
C ARG A 258 2.16 -6.96 4.63
N ARG A 259 3.21 -7.46 4.02
CA ARG A 259 3.13 -8.22 2.76
C ARG A 259 2.08 -9.32 2.85
N LEU A 260 1.39 -9.54 1.73
CA LEU A 260 0.51 -10.69 1.50
C LEU A 260 1.26 -11.78 0.73
N PRO A 261 0.85 -13.05 0.84
CA PRO A 261 1.39 -14.11 0.00
C PRO A 261 1.27 -13.75 -1.48
N GLY A 262 2.37 -13.83 -2.21
CA GLY A 262 2.42 -13.46 -3.63
C GLY A 262 2.87 -12.03 -3.90
N ASP A 263 3.03 -11.18 -2.87
CA ASP A 263 3.67 -9.86 -3.00
C ASP A 263 5.15 -10.02 -3.39
N ASP A 264 5.66 -9.08 -4.18
CA ASP A 264 7.08 -9.04 -4.54
C ASP A 264 7.97 -8.66 -3.34
N THR A 265 9.22 -9.10 -3.41
CA THR A 265 10.24 -8.81 -2.39
C THR A 265 10.62 -7.34 -2.35
N TYR A 266 10.62 -6.66 -3.50
CA TYR A 266 10.70 -5.20 -3.59
C TYR A 266 9.29 -4.63 -3.67
N ARG A 267 8.86 -3.97 -2.59
CA ARG A 267 7.53 -3.36 -2.49
C ARG A 267 7.62 -2.09 -1.66
N GLU A 268 7.57 -0.95 -2.32
CA GLU A 268 7.63 0.35 -1.65
C GLU A 268 6.24 0.95 -1.51
N PRO A 269 5.84 1.39 -0.30
CA PRO A 269 4.62 2.17 -0.14
C PRO A 269 4.72 3.47 -0.95
N GLU A 270 3.75 3.73 -1.82
CA GLU A 270 3.74 4.88 -2.74
C GLU A 270 2.29 5.35 -2.96
N GLY A 271 1.88 6.42 -2.28
CA GLY A 271 0.55 6.99 -2.39
C GLY A 271 -0.53 6.34 -1.52
N ILE A 272 -1.53 7.16 -1.20
CA ILE A 272 -2.71 6.81 -0.41
C ILE A 272 -3.85 7.75 -0.82
N ALA A 273 -5.08 7.25 -0.97
CA ALA A 273 -6.22 8.08 -1.36
C ALA A 273 -7.55 7.54 -0.84
N PRO A 274 -8.50 8.41 -0.44
CA PRO A 274 -9.86 7.97 -0.17
C PRO A 274 -10.56 7.60 -1.48
N TRP A 275 -11.34 6.51 -1.44
CA TRP A 275 -12.19 6.09 -2.54
C TRP A 275 -13.60 5.82 -2.03
N THR A 276 -14.60 6.40 -2.68
CA THR A 276 -16.01 6.08 -2.42
C THR A 276 -16.53 5.21 -3.56
N PRO A 277 -16.87 3.94 -3.30
CA PRO A 277 -17.53 3.10 -4.29
C PRO A 277 -18.88 3.70 -4.74
N PRO A 278 -19.38 3.32 -5.92
CA PRO A 278 -20.69 3.78 -6.39
C PRO A 278 -21.80 3.38 -5.42
N GLY A 279 -22.72 4.31 -5.14
CA GLY A 279 -23.95 4.03 -4.41
C GLY A 279 -23.86 3.92 -2.89
N VAL A 280 -22.66 3.98 -2.28
CA VAL A 280 -22.51 3.81 -0.81
C VAL A 280 -22.33 5.13 -0.03
N GLY A 281 -22.10 6.25 -0.71
CA GLY A 281 -21.95 7.57 -0.10
C GLY A 281 -20.76 7.70 0.86
N ALA A 282 -20.68 8.81 1.60
CA ALA A 282 -19.52 9.14 2.44
C ALA A 282 -19.22 8.14 3.58
N ALA A 283 -20.24 7.48 4.11
CA ALA A 283 -20.06 6.41 5.10
C ALA A 283 -19.45 5.14 4.49
N GLY A 284 -19.54 5.00 3.17
CA GLY A 284 -18.96 3.93 2.39
C GLY A 284 -17.55 4.24 1.85
N THR A 285 -16.95 5.37 2.22
CA THR A 285 -15.56 5.66 1.82
C THR A 285 -14.60 4.61 2.37
N ARG A 286 -13.63 4.23 1.54
CA ARG A 286 -12.54 3.29 1.79
C ARG A 286 -11.22 4.06 1.70
N MET A 287 -10.19 3.51 2.34
CA MET A 287 -8.84 4.05 2.20
C MET A 287 -8.04 3.16 1.25
N CYS A 288 -7.68 3.69 0.09
CA CYS A 288 -6.80 3.00 -0.85
C CYS A 288 -5.34 3.26 -0.49
N ILE A 289 -4.52 2.22 -0.46
CA ILE A 289 -3.08 2.27 -0.25
C ILE A 289 -2.35 1.71 -1.48
N GLY A 290 -1.27 2.36 -1.88
CA GLY A 290 -0.51 2.03 -3.08
C GLY A 290 0.86 1.48 -2.74
N PHE A 291 1.31 0.56 -3.59
CA PHE A 291 2.65 0.03 -3.58
C PHE A 291 3.23 0.09 -4.98
N ALA A 292 4.48 0.50 -5.10
CA ALA A 292 5.27 0.28 -6.30
C ALA A 292 6.17 -0.94 -6.13
N GLU A 293 6.20 -1.76 -7.17
CA GLU A 293 6.85 -3.07 -7.15
C GLU A 293 7.87 -3.14 -8.30
N SER A 294 8.98 -3.84 -8.05
CA SER A 294 9.94 -4.15 -9.10
C SER A 294 9.82 -5.62 -9.46
N HIS A 295 9.57 -5.91 -10.74
CA HIS A 295 9.68 -7.27 -11.23
C HIS A 295 10.94 -7.41 -12.07
N ASP A 296 11.79 -8.35 -11.70
CA ASP A 296 12.91 -8.78 -12.54
C ASP A 296 12.37 -9.62 -13.69
N ASP A 297 12.13 -8.98 -14.84
CA ASP A 297 12.00 -9.70 -16.10
C ASP A 297 13.40 -10.11 -16.57
N ALA A 298 13.79 -11.33 -16.20
CA ALA A 298 15.07 -11.94 -16.58
C ALA A 298 15.32 -11.96 -18.10
N GLN A 299 14.29 -11.77 -18.94
CA GLN A 299 14.43 -11.70 -20.40
C GLN A 299 14.76 -10.29 -20.93
N LYS A 300 14.53 -9.22 -20.16
CA LYS A 300 14.70 -7.83 -20.62
C LYS A 300 15.88 -7.08 -20.00
N GLY A 301 16.57 -7.67 -19.03
CA GLY A 301 17.76 -7.07 -18.39
C GLY A 301 17.49 -5.73 -17.70
N ARG A 302 16.22 -5.41 -17.39
CA ARG A 302 15.75 -4.20 -16.69
C ARG A 302 14.46 -4.52 -15.94
N SER A 303 14.36 -4.12 -14.68
CA SER A 303 13.17 -4.34 -13.87
C SER A 303 12.07 -3.33 -14.26
N ASP A 304 10.89 -3.84 -14.67
CA ASP A 304 9.71 -3.01 -14.91
C ASP A 304 9.12 -2.58 -13.55
N ARG A 305 8.53 -1.38 -13.49
CA ARG A 305 7.96 -0.80 -12.27
C ARG A 305 6.44 -0.89 -12.32
N ALA A 306 5.89 -1.93 -11.68
CA ALA A 306 4.46 -2.12 -11.57
C ALA A 306 3.89 -1.37 -10.36
N LEU A 307 2.57 -1.24 -10.32
CA LEU A 307 1.83 -0.73 -9.18
C LEU A 307 0.75 -1.72 -8.73
N THR A 308 0.58 -1.81 -7.42
CA THR A 308 -0.50 -2.53 -6.76
C THR A 308 -1.26 -1.53 -5.89
N VAL A 309 -2.58 -1.46 -6.07
CA VAL A 309 -3.47 -0.61 -5.26
C VAL A 309 -4.42 -1.52 -4.51
N ARG A 310 -4.48 -1.34 -3.20
CA ARG A 310 -5.40 -2.07 -2.31
C ARG A 310 -6.31 -1.09 -1.60
N TYR A 311 -7.46 -1.52 -1.12
CA TYR A 311 -8.34 -0.73 -0.26
C TYR A 311 -8.57 -1.41 1.07
N LEU A 312 -8.63 -0.62 2.13
CA LEU A 312 -9.05 -1.05 3.46
C LEU A 312 -10.59 -1.09 3.49
N PRO A 313 -11.20 -2.26 3.70
CA PRO A 313 -12.65 -2.38 3.75
C PRO A 313 -13.23 -1.55 4.90
N GLY A 314 -14.43 -1.00 4.68
CA GLY A 314 -15.10 -0.16 5.67
C GLY A 314 -16.03 -0.96 6.58
N PRO A 315 -16.61 -0.33 7.61
CA PRO A 315 -17.43 -1.01 8.62
C PRO A 315 -18.75 -1.60 8.09
N ALA A 316 -19.16 -1.26 6.86
CA ALA A 316 -20.31 -1.87 6.16
C ALA A 316 -19.93 -3.13 5.35
N GLU A 317 -18.64 -3.42 5.22
CA GLU A 317 -18.08 -4.70 4.78
C GLU A 317 -17.38 -5.41 5.96
N PRO A 318 -17.99 -5.53 7.16
CA PRO A 318 -17.32 -6.18 8.27
C PRO A 318 -17.10 -7.64 7.89
N GLU A 319 -15.85 -8.04 7.89
CA GLU A 319 -15.44 -9.38 7.50
C GLU A 319 -15.75 -10.38 8.62
N LEU A 320 -17.03 -10.74 8.74
CA LEU A 320 -17.44 -11.97 9.40
C LEU A 320 -17.25 -13.19 8.47
N ALA A 321 -16.88 -12.96 7.21
CA ALA A 321 -16.55 -14.00 6.26
C ALA A 321 -15.11 -14.47 6.46
N VAL A 322 -14.91 -15.79 6.38
CA VAL A 322 -13.56 -16.36 6.27
C VAL A 322 -13.05 -16.04 4.86
N GLU A 323 -12.02 -15.21 4.75
CA GLU A 323 -11.31 -14.99 3.49
C GLU A 323 -10.23 -16.04 3.32
N VAL A 324 -10.15 -16.67 2.15
CA VAL A 324 -9.08 -17.61 1.82
C VAL A 324 -7.98 -16.84 1.08
N LEU A 325 -6.91 -16.50 1.80
CA LEU A 325 -5.76 -15.75 1.28
C LEU A 325 -4.85 -16.64 0.41
N VAL A 326 -4.66 -17.89 0.84
CA VAL A 326 -3.98 -18.93 0.07
C VAL A 326 -4.86 -20.17 0.17
N PRO A 327 -5.27 -20.78 -0.96
CA PRO A 327 -6.08 -21.99 -0.92
C PRO A 327 -5.31 -23.16 -0.29
N TRP A 328 -6.03 -24.24 0.03
CA TRP A 328 -5.40 -25.48 0.44
C TRP A 328 -4.34 -25.90 -0.59
N THR A 329 -3.10 -25.99 -0.12
CA THR A 329 -1.92 -26.34 -0.90
C THR A 329 -1.22 -27.50 -0.21
N ASP A 330 -0.79 -28.48 -0.99
CA ASP A 330 -0.19 -29.70 -0.47
C ASP A 330 1.10 -29.42 0.30
N ILE A 331 1.27 -30.10 1.43
CA ILE A 331 2.51 -30.14 2.20
C ILE A 331 3.43 -31.18 1.54
N ALA A 332 4.67 -30.80 1.26
CA ALA A 332 5.68 -31.73 0.76
C ALA A 332 6.18 -32.61 1.93
N LEU A 333 5.67 -33.84 2.02
CA LEU A 333 6.00 -34.74 3.12
C LEU A 333 7.47 -35.17 3.11
N ALA A 334 8.06 -35.27 4.30
CA ALA A 334 9.42 -35.76 4.48
C ALA A 334 9.53 -37.27 4.18
N PRO A 335 10.74 -37.77 3.87
CA PRO A 335 10.97 -39.20 3.69
C PRO A 335 10.50 -40.00 4.92
N GLY A 336 9.72 -41.06 4.68
CA GLY A 336 9.18 -41.92 5.74
C GLY A 336 7.89 -41.39 6.40
N VAL A 337 7.38 -40.23 5.97
CA VAL A 337 6.06 -39.71 6.34
C VAL A 337 5.11 -39.92 5.18
N THR A 338 3.93 -40.48 5.44
CA THR A 338 2.90 -40.71 4.42
C THR A 338 1.58 -40.09 4.84
N SER A 339 0.74 -39.79 3.84
CA SER A 339 -0.64 -39.43 4.12
C SER A 339 -1.41 -40.65 4.62
N ASP A 340 -2.14 -40.51 5.73
CA ASP A 340 -3.08 -41.52 6.22
C ASP A 340 -4.47 -41.39 5.56
N PHE A 341 -4.66 -40.37 4.70
CA PHE A 341 -5.86 -40.18 3.89
C PHE A 341 -5.53 -40.12 2.40
N SER A 342 -6.17 -40.96 1.60
CA SER A 342 -6.06 -40.90 0.13
C SER A 342 -6.86 -39.75 -0.49
N SER A 343 -7.91 -39.27 0.18
CA SER A 343 -8.81 -38.22 -0.33
C SER A 343 -8.55 -36.83 0.23
N ARG A 344 -7.71 -36.71 1.26
CA ARG A 344 -7.36 -35.46 1.94
C ARG A 344 -5.88 -35.48 2.33
N PRO A 345 -4.96 -35.32 1.37
CA PRO A 345 -3.55 -35.27 1.67
C PRO A 345 -3.27 -34.12 2.67
N PRO A 346 -2.16 -34.20 3.44
CA PRO A 346 -1.73 -33.12 4.31
C PRO A 346 -1.56 -31.83 3.51
N GLN A 347 -2.27 -30.80 3.96
CA GLN A 347 -2.39 -29.52 3.25
C GLN A 347 -2.27 -28.37 4.24
N ALA A 348 -1.85 -27.22 3.74
CA ALA A 348 -1.79 -25.98 4.47
C ALA A 348 -2.56 -24.88 3.72
N ARG A 349 -3.10 -23.90 4.44
CA ARG A 349 -3.72 -22.71 3.86
C ARG A 349 -3.52 -21.50 4.75
N LEU A 350 -3.70 -20.32 4.19
CA LEU A 350 -3.78 -19.08 4.93
C LEU A 350 -5.19 -18.49 4.78
N ILE A 351 -5.81 -18.16 5.89
CA ILE A 351 -7.11 -17.49 5.90
C ILE A 351 -7.04 -16.19 6.70
N ALA A 352 -7.97 -15.27 6.46
CA ALA A 352 -8.26 -14.15 7.36
C ALA A 352 -9.65 -14.31 7.97
N ILE A 353 -9.75 -14.06 9.28
CA ILE A 353 -11.02 -13.98 10.01
C ILE A 353 -11.02 -12.67 10.79
N ALA A 354 -11.96 -11.78 10.47
CA ALA A 354 -12.06 -10.45 11.09
C ALA A 354 -10.69 -9.73 11.10
N GLY A 355 -9.99 -9.75 9.96
CA GLY A 355 -8.67 -9.14 9.78
C GLY A 355 -7.48 -9.89 10.38
N ASN A 356 -7.70 -10.93 11.21
CA ASN A 356 -6.61 -11.75 11.76
C ASN A 356 -6.25 -12.87 10.79
N ARG A 357 -4.98 -12.94 10.39
CA ARG A 357 -4.48 -14.01 9.52
C ARG A 357 -4.20 -15.26 10.36
N LEU A 358 -4.57 -16.42 9.84
CA LEU A 358 -4.39 -17.72 10.50
C LEU A 358 -3.79 -18.71 9.51
N LEU A 359 -2.64 -19.29 9.87
CA LEU A 359 -2.13 -20.48 9.20
C LEU A 359 -2.90 -21.69 9.71
N GLN A 360 -3.46 -22.45 8.78
CA GLN A 360 -4.14 -23.69 9.08
C GLN A 360 -3.46 -24.85 8.38
N LEU A 361 -3.28 -25.94 9.12
CA LEU A 361 -2.91 -27.23 8.55
C LEU A 361 -4.13 -28.14 8.58
N SER A 362 -4.15 -29.12 7.69
CA SER A 362 -5.24 -30.09 7.57
C SER A 362 -4.67 -31.46 7.18
N GLY A 363 -5.43 -32.50 7.51
CA GLY A 363 -5.11 -33.87 7.17
C GLY A 363 -4.41 -34.64 8.28
N LYS A 364 -4.06 -35.88 7.98
CA LYS A 364 -3.43 -36.80 8.94
C LYS A 364 -2.25 -37.48 8.28
N ILE A 365 -1.15 -37.53 9.02
CA ILE A 365 0.07 -38.22 8.61
C ILE A 365 0.23 -39.51 9.38
N ALA A 366 0.82 -40.51 8.73
CA ALA A 366 1.46 -41.65 9.37
C ALA A 366 2.98 -41.42 9.39
N CYS A 367 3.61 -41.78 10.50
CA CYS A 367 5.03 -41.56 10.75
C CYS A 367 5.58 -42.60 11.74
N SER A 368 6.85 -42.48 12.12
CA SER A 368 7.47 -43.34 13.13
C SER A 368 8.51 -42.56 13.92
N PHE A 369 8.07 -41.47 14.55
CA PHE A 369 8.97 -40.63 15.33
C PHE A 369 9.17 -41.23 16.72
N SER A 370 10.42 -41.36 17.15
CA SER A 370 10.78 -41.98 18.43
C SER A 370 11.89 -41.24 19.18
N ASP A 371 12.41 -40.14 18.63
CA ASP A 371 13.51 -39.40 19.24
C ASP A 371 12.97 -38.42 20.30
N ALA A 372 13.51 -38.50 21.52
CA ALA A 372 13.15 -37.61 22.63
C ALA A 372 13.89 -36.27 22.59
N THR A 373 14.94 -36.17 21.78
CA THR A 373 15.88 -35.04 21.73
C THR A 373 15.72 -34.19 20.47
N ALA A 374 15.03 -34.70 19.45
CA ALA A 374 14.80 -34.02 18.19
C ALA A 374 13.33 -34.13 17.76
N GLY A 375 12.83 -33.08 17.10
CA GLY A 375 11.53 -33.13 16.45
C GLY A 375 11.56 -34.05 15.22
N GLY A 376 10.52 -34.85 15.03
CA GLY A 376 10.33 -35.60 13.79
C GLY A 376 9.94 -34.64 12.67
N VAL A 377 10.69 -34.65 11.57
CA VAL A 377 10.36 -33.82 10.39
C VAL A 377 9.12 -34.38 9.71
N ILE A 378 8.07 -33.58 9.63
CA ILE A 378 6.81 -33.92 8.95
C ILE A 378 6.97 -33.70 7.43
N GLY A 379 7.56 -32.57 7.05
CA GLY A 379 7.62 -32.10 5.67
C GLY A 379 7.96 -30.61 5.59
N SER A 380 7.68 -29.98 4.45
CA SER A 380 7.84 -28.55 4.24
C SER A 380 6.58 -27.90 3.68
N LEU A 381 6.35 -26.65 4.12
CA LEU A 381 5.31 -25.78 3.62
C LEU A 381 5.71 -25.22 2.24
N PRO A 382 4.72 -24.94 1.37
CA PRO A 382 4.93 -24.10 0.19
C PRO A 382 5.46 -22.73 0.60
N ALA A 383 6.29 -22.10 -0.25
CA ALA A 383 6.92 -20.80 0.06
C ALA A 383 5.91 -19.69 0.43
N ALA A 384 4.72 -19.70 -0.17
CA ALA A 384 3.63 -18.76 0.14
C ALA A 384 3.03 -18.93 1.55
N LEU A 385 3.38 -20.03 2.23
CA LEU A 385 2.91 -20.45 3.55
C LEU A 385 4.07 -20.65 4.53
N THR A 386 5.29 -20.21 4.21
CA THR A 386 6.42 -20.16 5.14
C THR A 386 6.31 -18.94 6.07
N PRO A 387 6.16 -19.13 7.40
CA PRO A 387 6.05 -18.02 8.34
C PRO A 387 7.39 -17.29 8.53
N GLU A 388 7.37 -16.09 9.12
CA GLU A 388 8.60 -15.33 9.40
C GLU A 388 9.28 -15.71 10.74
N PHE A 389 8.58 -16.47 11.58
CA PHE A 389 9.03 -16.95 12.88
C PHE A 389 8.30 -18.25 13.21
N ASN A 390 8.84 -19.00 14.18
CA ASN A 390 8.29 -20.31 14.51
C ASN A 390 6.87 -20.20 15.08
N LEU A 391 5.92 -20.85 14.40
CA LEU A 391 4.52 -20.98 14.84
C LEU A 391 4.30 -22.39 15.38
N HIS A 392 3.60 -22.55 16.49
CA HIS A 392 3.33 -23.89 17.03
C HIS A 392 1.92 -24.05 17.59
N ALA A 393 1.41 -25.28 17.50
CA ALA A 393 0.13 -25.67 18.06
C ALA A 393 0.19 -27.09 18.64
N GLY A 394 -0.77 -27.39 19.52
CA GLY A 394 -1.01 -28.76 19.95
C GLY A 394 -1.86 -29.50 18.92
N CYS A 395 -1.35 -30.62 18.40
CA CYS A 395 -2.05 -31.47 17.44
C CYS A 395 -2.31 -32.86 18.04
N PRO A 396 -3.49 -33.47 17.81
CA PRO A 396 -3.75 -34.84 18.20
C PRO A 396 -2.76 -35.83 17.58
N ARG A 397 -2.41 -36.86 18.33
CA ARG A 397 -1.57 -37.97 17.89
C ARG A 397 -2.07 -39.31 18.44
N ASN A 398 -1.41 -40.40 18.07
CA ASN A 398 -1.66 -41.72 18.66
C ASN A 398 -1.65 -41.64 20.20
N ALA A 399 -2.74 -42.10 20.82
CA ALA A 399 -2.88 -42.10 22.26
C ALA A 399 -2.15 -43.30 22.86
N ARG A 400 -1.00 -43.06 23.49
CA ARG A 400 -0.24 -44.06 24.25
C ARG A 400 0.16 -43.49 25.60
N ASP A 401 -0.03 -44.25 26.67
CA ASP A 401 0.28 -43.88 28.06
C ASP A 401 -0.36 -42.55 28.51
N GLY A 402 -1.54 -42.23 27.99
CA GLY A 402 -2.28 -41.00 28.32
C GLY A 402 -1.82 -39.75 27.54
N PHE A 403 -0.78 -39.85 26.71
CA PHE A 403 -0.36 -38.77 25.84
C PHE A 403 -1.10 -38.87 24.49
N ALA A 404 -1.96 -37.91 24.20
CA ALA A 404 -2.76 -37.87 22.97
C ALA A 404 -2.53 -36.60 22.12
N VAL A 405 -1.57 -35.76 22.51
CA VAL A 405 -1.22 -34.51 21.83
C VAL A 405 0.30 -34.45 21.65
N CYS A 406 0.74 -33.94 20.51
CA CYS A 406 2.12 -33.52 20.26
C CYS A 406 2.16 -32.04 19.93
N ARG A 407 3.33 -31.40 20.07
CA ARG A 407 3.52 -30.04 19.55
C ARG A 407 3.91 -30.15 18.08
N VAL A 408 3.14 -29.53 17.20
CA VAL A 408 3.56 -29.30 15.82
C VAL A 408 4.09 -27.88 15.71
N GLU A 409 5.20 -27.71 14.98
CA GLU A 409 5.87 -26.43 14.77
C GLU A 409 6.12 -26.22 13.28
N ALA A 410 5.79 -25.02 12.79
CA ALA A 410 6.15 -24.52 11.48
C ALA A 410 7.25 -23.48 11.63
N ASN A 411 8.45 -23.78 11.15
CA ASN A 411 9.61 -22.90 11.28
C ASN A 411 9.62 -21.81 10.20
N ASP A 412 10.49 -20.82 10.41
CA ASP A 412 10.73 -19.70 9.50
C ASP A 412 11.38 -20.10 8.15
N ASP A 413 11.92 -21.31 8.06
CA ASP A 413 12.39 -21.92 6.82
C ASP A 413 11.30 -22.73 6.09
N GLY A 414 10.10 -22.83 6.67
CA GLY A 414 8.95 -23.57 6.15
C GLY A 414 8.95 -25.05 6.54
N THR A 415 9.95 -25.54 7.28
CA THR A 415 10.00 -26.93 7.74
C THR A 415 8.96 -27.16 8.85
N LEU A 416 8.25 -28.28 8.77
CA LEU A 416 7.28 -28.73 9.76
C LEU A 416 7.87 -29.82 10.65
N TYR A 417 7.73 -29.67 11.97
CA TYR A 417 8.20 -30.63 12.97
C TYR A 417 7.08 -31.10 13.88
N ALA A 418 7.15 -32.35 14.33
CA ALA A 418 6.39 -32.90 15.45
C ALA A 418 7.32 -33.19 16.64
N TYR A 419 7.01 -32.64 17.81
CA TYR A 419 7.76 -32.84 19.05
C TYR A 419 6.95 -33.62 20.10
N GLY A 420 7.67 -34.31 20.99
CA GLY A 420 7.09 -35.07 22.10
C GLY A 420 7.06 -36.58 21.89
N ALA A 421 7.75 -37.08 20.85
CA ALA A 421 8.05 -38.50 20.72
C ALA A 421 9.11 -38.92 21.75
N THR A 422 9.09 -40.20 22.15
CA THR A 422 10.18 -40.84 22.89
C THR A 422 10.29 -42.30 22.45
N PRO A 423 11.37 -43.03 22.79
CA PRO A 423 11.47 -44.45 22.45
C PRO A 423 10.38 -45.31 23.09
N ALA A 424 9.91 -44.94 24.29
CA ALA A 424 8.81 -45.63 24.98
C ALA A 424 7.44 -45.23 24.42
N ASN A 425 7.32 -43.99 23.93
CA ASN A 425 6.08 -43.42 23.44
C ASN A 425 6.28 -42.76 22.07
N THR A 426 6.26 -43.59 21.04
CA THR A 426 6.44 -43.18 19.65
C THR A 426 5.25 -42.38 19.14
N ILE A 427 5.50 -41.51 18.17
CA ILE A 427 4.44 -40.86 17.40
C ILE A 427 4.29 -41.62 16.09
N ASP A 428 3.18 -42.32 15.97
CA ASP A 428 2.89 -43.18 14.81
C ASP A 428 1.96 -42.47 13.82
N TRP A 429 1.20 -41.47 14.29
CA TRP A 429 0.40 -40.58 13.46
C TRP A 429 0.17 -39.23 14.14
N VAL A 430 -0.09 -38.20 13.33
CA VAL A 430 -0.49 -36.86 13.79
C VAL A 430 -1.65 -36.35 12.95
N GLN A 431 -2.67 -35.77 13.59
CA GLN A 431 -3.78 -35.09 12.93
C GLN A 431 -3.57 -33.57 12.99
N LEU A 432 -3.44 -32.95 11.83
CA LEU A 432 -3.01 -31.56 11.68
C LEU A 432 -4.16 -30.55 11.77
N ASP A 433 -5.42 -31.00 11.75
CA ASP A 433 -6.62 -30.14 11.69
C ASP A 433 -6.77 -29.19 12.90
N ASN A 434 -6.05 -29.44 14.00
CA ASN A 434 -6.04 -28.57 15.17
C ASN A 434 -4.98 -27.45 15.09
N PHE A 435 -4.11 -27.47 14.07
CA PHE A 435 -3.15 -26.40 13.86
C PHE A 435 -3.86 -25.23 13.20
N SER A 436 -4.23 -24.24 14.00
CA SER A 436 -4.80 -22.97 13.56
C SER A 436 -4.21 -21.85 14.41
N VAL A 437 -3.21 -21.16 13.89
CA VAL A 437 -2.36 -20.22 14.65
C VAL A 437 -2.27 -18.88 13.96
N ALA A 438 -2.17 -17.81 14.75
CA ALA A 438 -2.01 -16.46 14.24
C ALA A 438 -0.76 -16.37 13.36
N TRP A 439 -0.97 -15.91 12.14
CA TRP A 439 0.08 -15.58 11.19
C TRP A 439 0.34 -14.08 11.31
N VAL A 440 1.51 -13.73 11.84
CA VAL A 440 1.84 -12.35 12.26
C VAL A 440 2.85 -11.72 11.32
#